data_AF-A0A523N2E8-F1
#
_entry.id   AF-A0A523N2E8-F1
#
_cell.length_a   1.000
_cell.length_b   1.000
_cell.length_c   1.000
_cell.angle_alpha   90.00
_cell.angle_beta   90.00
_cell.angle_gamma   90.00
#
_symmetry.space_group_name_H-M   'P 1'
#
loop_
_entity.id
_entity.type
_entity.pdbx_description
1 polymer ?
#
loop_
_entity_poly.entity_id
_entity_poly.type
_entity_poly.pdbx_seq_one_letter_code
_entity_poly.pdbx_strand_id
1 'polypeptide(L)'
;MMPTVCHSIRGLLLFPYISLIFTLGALGVAAAEPLNRLPTLDESLAMAQSRISKGTSAPGTSLPELLLEVKRNYDLILARREQLEISREVQGHFKKALTQAEKKFEEGDEAVSQSAITRLKLGLNGTLNDLVRFQSDIALAQLRLEQYLGVQWAKRVDLSGPPFRPVDFPFKTIREYLNTRPFAKPRKEGTAGPVGGYDLRATLIEVNKAREKMILGRKSRKMTRALLVAEVANYDFGIGDEGDLFEALIIYTRVLVGYYETVYEFNLAVHRFMKTDSER
;
A
#
# COMPACT_ATOMS: atom_id res chain seq x y z
N MET A 1 15.87 -42.33 80.45
CA MET A 1 15.74 -42.27 78.97
C MET A 1 16.39 -40.97 78.49
N MET A 2 16.95 -40.97 77.28
CA MET A 2 17.53 -39.80 76.58
C MET A 2 16.44 -39.02 75.79
N PRO A 3 16.72 -37.87 75.12
CA PRO A 3 17.99 -37.13 74.92
C PRO A 3 17.89 -35.68 75.50
N THR A 4 18.68 -34.63 75.21
CA THR A 4 19.77 -34.32 74.23
C THR A 4 20.65 -33.14 74.74
N VAL A 5 21.73 -32.81 74.02
CA VAL A 5 22.33 -31.46 73.73
C VAL A 5 23.84 -31.34 74.06
N CYS A 6 24.63 -31.01 73.01
CA CYS A 6 26.08 -30.68 73.01
C CYS A 6 27.03 -31.78 73.53
N HIS A 7 28.26 -32.01 73.03
CA HIS A 7 29.12 -31.29 72.06
C HIS A 7 30.09 -32.35 71.40
N SER A 8 31.12 -32.12 70.57
CA SER A 8 31.84 -30.92 70.08
C SER A 8 32.68 -31.23 68.81
N ILE A 9 32.69 -30.32 67.82
CA ILE A 9 33.83 -29.94 66.91
C ILE A 9 34.47 -31.02 65.97
N ARG A 10 34.92 -30.55 64.78
CA ARG A 10 35.82 -31.14 63.75
C ARG A 10 35.13 -32.00 62.67
N GLY A 11 35.22 -31.66 61.38
CA GLY A 11 35.83 -30.48 60.77
C GLY A 11 35.99 -30.57 59.24
N LEU A 12 37.00 -29.86 58.73
CA LEU A 12 37.49 -29.81 57.34
C LEU A 12 36.69 -28.95 56.34
N LEU A 13 37.41 -27.98 55.77
CA LEU A 13 36.99 -27.05 54.71
C LEU A 13 36.87 -27.76 53.36
N LEU A 14 35.88 -27.38 52.54
CA LEU A 14 35.98 -27.42 51.06
C LEU A 14 34.85 -26.59 50.42
N PHE A 15 35.12 -25.31 50.16
CA PHE A 15 34.27 -24.44 49.33
C PHE A 15 34.89 -24.35 47.92
N PRO A 16 34.32 -25.01 46.89
CA PRO A 16 34.72 -24.75 45.51
C PRO A 16 34.18 -23.39 45.05
N TYR A 17 35.07 -22.52 44.57
CA TYR A 17 34.68 -21.30 43.85
C TYR A 17 33.93 -21.68 42.57
N ILE A 18 32.69 -21.22 42.43
CA ILE A 18 31.99 -21.18 41.13
C ILE A 18 32.11 -19.74 40.62
N SER A 19 33.11 -19.48 39.79
CA SER A 19 33.27 -18.18 39.13
C SER A 19 32.12 -17.96 38.14
N LEU A 20 31.27 -16.97 38.43
CA LEU A 20 30.22 -16.52 37.52
C LEU A 20 30.84 -15.79 36.32
N ILE A 21 31.25 -16.55 35.30
CA ILE A 21 31.70 -16.01 34.01
C ILE A 21 30.46 -15.60 33.21
N PHE A 22 29.86 -14.47 33.58
CA PHE A 22 28.83 -13.82 32.78
C PHE A 22 29.52 -13.00 31.68
N THR A 23 30.01 -13.68 30.63
CA THR A 23 30.48 -13.00 29.40
C THR A 23 29.29 -12.35 28.71
N LEU A 24 28.92 -11.15 29.18
CA LEU A 24 27.98 -10.27 28.52
C LEU A 24 28.64 -9.75 27.25
N GLY A 25 28.59 -10.58 26.20
CA GLY A 25 29.07 -10.26 24.86
C GLY A 25 28.24 -9.11 24.31
N ALA A 26 28.68 -7.88 24.59
CA ALA A 26 28.10 -6.67 24.06
C ALA A 26 28.40 -6.59 22.56
N LEU A 27 27.65 -7.36 21.76
CA LEU A 27 27.41 -7.01 20.38
C LEU A 27 26.73 -5.63 20.41
N GLY A 28 27.54 -4.60 20.19
CA GLY A 28 27.08 -3.27 19.85
C GLY A 28 26.37 -3.32 18.51
N VAL A 29 25.12 -3.80 18.52
CA VAL A 29 24.16 -3.55 17.44
C VAL A 29 23.95 -2.05 17.46
N ALA A 30 24.72 -1.33 16.65
CA ALA A 30 24.48 0.06 16.36
C ALA A 30 23.03 0.16 15.88
N ALA A 31 22.18 0.81 16.68
CA ALA A 31 20.76 0.91 16.38
C ALA A 31 20.62 1.63 15.03
N ALA A 32 20.12 0.92 14.03
CA ALA A 32 19.98 1.47 12.68
C ALA A 32 19.12 2.72 12.75
N GLU A 33 19.57 3.82 12.14
CA GLU A 33 18.86 5.09 12.20
C GLU A 33 17.43 4.92 11.65
N PRO A 34 16.39 5.40 12.36
CA PRO A 34 15.02 5.26 11.91
C PRO A 34 14.80 5.89 10.53
N LEU A 35 14.16 5.15 9.62
CA LEU A 35 13.96 5.60 8.24
C LEU A 35 13.09 6.86 8.20
N ASN A 36 13.66 7.95 7.69
CA ASN A 36 13.00 9.24 7.52
C ASN A 36 12.34 9.42 6.14
N ARG A 37 12.57 8.51 5.20
CA ARG A 37 11.91 8.44 3.88
C ARG A 37 11.47 7.03 3.56
N LEU A 38 10.45 6.89 2.71
CA LEU A 38 10.17 5.64 2.01
C LEU A 38 11.42 5.26 1.16
N PRO A 39 11.92 4.01 1.24
CA PRO A 39 12.93 3.51 0.32
C PRO A 39 12.42 3.46 -1.13
N THR A 40 13.29 3.19 -2.11
CA THR A 40 12.84 2.70 -3.41
C THR A 40 12.31 1.26 -3.27
N LEU A 41 11.61 0.76 -4.29
CA LEU A 41 11.19 -0.65 -4.29
C LEU A 41 12.41 -1.58 -4.29
N ASP A 42 13.46 -1.25 -5.03
CA ASP A 42 14.67 -2.08 -5.11
C ASP A 42 15.49 -2.07 -3.80
N GLU A 43 15.60 -0.92 -3.13
CA GLU A 43 16.14 -0.83 -1.76
C GLU A 43 15.35 -1.74 -0.81
N SER A 44 14.02 -1.63 -0.84
CA SER A 44 13.11 -2.46 -0.02
C SER A 44 13.29 -3.96 -0.28
N LEU A 45 13.43 -4.36 -1.55
CA LEU A 45 13.62 -5.76 -1.92
C LEU A 45 15.00 -6.30 -1.53
N ALA A 46 16.06 -5.49 -1.65
CA ALA A 46 17.40 -5.87 -1.21
C ALA A 46 17.48 -6.04 0.32
N MET A 47 16.83 -5.15 1.09
CA MET A 47 16.72 -5.25 2.55
C MET A 47 16.00 -6.53 2.97
N ALA A 48 14.85 -6.84 2.34
CA ALA A 48 14.09 -8.05 2.59
C ALA A 48 14.85 -9.34 2.24
N GLN A 49 15.56 -9.37 1.09
CA GLN A 49 16.45 -10.47 0.71
C GLN A 49 17.53 -10.69 1.78
N SER A 50 18.20 -9.62 2.21
CA SER A 50 19.27 -9.68 3.22
C SER A 50 18.79 -10.31 4.54
N ARG A 51 17.51 -10.12 4.92
CA ARG A 51 16.98 -10.70 6.16
C ARG A 51 16.76 -12.20 6.09
N ILE A 52 16.30 -12.73 4.96
CA ILE A 52 16.22 -14.18 4.73
C ILE A 52 17.63 -14.78 4.69
N SER A 53 18.58 -14.16 3.99
CA SER A 53 19.98 -14.60 3.96
C SER A 53 20.66 -14.61 5.34
N LYS A 54 20.19 -13.76 6.28
CA LYS A 54 20.67 -13.69 7.67
C LYS A 54 19.85 -14.53 8.66
N GLY A 55 18.79 -15.22 8.23
CA GLY A 55 17.89 -15.95 9.13
C GLY A 55 17.09 -15.07 10.10
N THR A 56 16.89 -13.79 9.77
CA THR A 56 16.24 -12.78 10.63
C THR A 56 14.81 -12.40 10.19
N SER A 57 14.29 -13.05 9.16
CA SER A 57 12.87 -13.00 8.76
C SER A 57 11.98 -13.82 9.71
N ALA A 58 10.65 -13.67 9.60
CA ALA A 58 9.73 -14.50 10.36
C ALA A 58 9.88 -16.00 9.96
N PRO A 59 9.85 -16.95 10.92
CA PRO A 59 9.98 -18.38 10.65
C PRO A 59 8.99 -18.89 9.59
N GLY A 60 9.45 -19.79 8.72
CA GLY A 60 8.62 -20.38 7.65
C GLY A 60 8.32 -19.46 6.45
N THR A 61 8.73 -18.20 6.47
CA THR A 61 8.51 -17.26 5.34
C THR A 61 9.42 -17.59 4.17
N SER A 62 8.86 -17.89 2.99
CA SER A 62 9.63 -18.09 1.77
C SER A 62 10.08 -16.76 1.14
N LEU A 63 11.18 -16.77 0.38
CA LEU A 63 11.66 -15.57 -0.30
C LEU A 63 10.65 -15.03 -1.35
N PRO A 64 10.02 -15.86 -2.21
CA PRO A 64 8.99 -15.37 -3.12
C PRO A 64 7.80 -14.70 -2.40
N GLU A 65 7.39 -15.21 -1.24
CA GLU A 65 6.30 -14.62 -0.45
C GLU A 65 6.71 -13.27 0.18
N LEU A 66 7.88 -13.20 0.83
CA LEU A 66 8.37 -11.95 1.42
C LEU A 66 8.52 -10.84 0.36
N LEU A 67 9.02 -11.19 -0.84
CA LEU A 67 9.18 -10.24 -1.94
C LEU A 67 7.85 -9.89 -2.64
N LEU A 68 6.78 -10.67 -2.46
CA LEU A 68 5.41 -10.31 -2.86
C LEU A 68 4.78 -9.35 -1.85
N GLU A 69 4.91 -9.60 -0.54
CA GLU A 69 4.34 -8.74 0.49
C GLU A 69 5.01 -7.36 0.56
N VAL A 70 6.33 -7.28 0.36
CA VAL A 70 7.03 -5.99 0.20
C VAL A 70 6.46 -5.21 -0.97
N LYS A 71 6.32 -5.83 -2.16
CA LYS A 71 5.74 -5.18 -3.34
C LYS A 71 4.31 -4.72 -3.10
N ARG A 72 3.47 -5.57 -2.48
CA ARG A 72 2.07 -5.26 -2.17
C ARG A 72 1.96 -4.02 -1.29
N ASN A 73 2.67 -3.99 -0.16
CA ASN A 73 2.53 -2.89 0.80
C ASN A 73 3.23 -1.61 0.29
N TYR A 74 4.26 -1.74 -0.55
CA TYR A 74 4.87 -0.61 -1.27
C TYR A 74 3.88 0.04 -2.25
N ASP A 75 3.30 -0.73 -3.18
CA ASP A 75 2.32 -0.23 -4.14
C ASP A 75 1.04 0.29 -3.45
N LEU A 76 0.66 -0.28 -2.31
CA LEU A 76 -0.48 0.20 -1.51
C LEU A 76 -0.24 1.60 -0.94
N ILE A 77 0.96 1.90 -0.40
CA ILE A 77 1.31 3.26 0.05
C ILE A 77 1.23 4.24 -1.11
N LEU A 78 1.81 3.89 -2.27
CA LEU A 78 1.80 4.75 -3.44
C LEU A 78 0.36 5.00 -3.96
N ALA A 79 -0.47 3.96 -4.07
CA ALA A 79 -1.86 4.07 -4.49
C ALA A 79 -2.69 4.95 -3.55
N ARG A 80 -2.60 4.68 -2.23
CA ARG A 80 -3.36 5.38 -1.20
C ARG A 80 -2.92 6.83 -1.03
N ARG A 81 -1.64 7.16 -1.30
CA ARG A 81 -1.16 8.55 -1.33
C ARG A 81 -1.84 9.37 -2.42
N GLU A 82 -1.93 8.85 -3.65
CA GLU A 82 -2.55 9.59 -4.77
C GLU A 82 -4.06 9.77 -4.52
N GLN A 83 -4.72 8.74 -3.98
CA GLN A 83 -6.12 8.80 -3.55
C GLN A 83 -6.33 9.85 -2.43
N LEU A 84 -5.42 9.92 -1.46
CA LEU A 84 -5.43 10.92 -0.38
C LEU A 84 -5.23 12.36 -0.88
N GLU A 85 -4.43 12.57 -1.93
CA GLU A 85 -4.25 13.88 -2.58
C GLU A 85 -5.53 14.34 -3.28
N ILE A 86 -6.18 13.45 -4.04
CA ILE A 86 -7.46 13.71 -4.72
C ILE A 86 -8.59 14.00 -3.73
N SER A 87 -8.69 13.24 -2.63
CA SER A 87 -9.67 13.54 -1.58
C SER A 87 -9.39 14.88 -0.88
N ARG A 88 -8.15 15.42 -0.91
CA ARG A 88 -7.85 16.77 -0.41
C ARG A 88 -8.24 17.86 -1.43
N GLU A 89 -8.00 17.65 -2.72
CA GLU A 89 -8.50 18.49 -3.83
C GLU A 89 -10.02 18.67 -3.68
N VAL A 90 -10.76 17.55 -3.61
CA VAL A 90 -12.22 17.52 -3.44
C VAL A 90 -12.68 18.12 -2.10
N GLN A 91 -11.98 17.87 -0.99
CA GLN A 91 -12.32 18.49 0.30
C GLN A 91 -12.24 20.02 0.23
N GLY A 92 -11.28 20.57 -0.53
CA GLY A 92 -11.16 22.00 -0.78
C GLY A 92 -12.39 22.57 -1.50
N HIS A 93 -12.81 21.92 -2.59
CA HIS A 93 -14.00 22.33 -3.35
C HIS A 93 -15.29 22.25 -2.52
N PHE A 94 -15.53 21.14 -1.80
CA PHE A 94 -16.72 21.03 -0.95
C PHE A 94 -16.75 22.08 0.17
N LYS A 95 -15.61 22.40 0.80
CA LYS A 95 -15.53 23.48 1.80
C LYS A 95 -15.86 24.84 1.19
N LYS A 96 -15.29 25.17 0.03
CA LYS A 96 -15.53 26.45 -0.67
C LYS A 96 -17.00 26.63 -1.02
N ALA A 97 -17.59 25.63 -1.68
CA ALA A 97 -18.99 25.65 -2.08
C ALA A 97 -19.93 25.71 -0.87
N LEU A 98 -19.61 24.97 0.20
CA LEU A 98 -20.40 25.01 1.43
C LEU A 98 -20.43 26.40 2.06
N THR A 99 -19.27 27.06 2.21
CA THR A 99 -19.20 28.43 2.74
C THR A 99 -19.94 29.45 1.86
N GLN A 100 -19.92 29.27 0.53
CA GLN A 100 -20.66 30.15 -0.39
C GLN A 100 -22.19 29.91 -0.29
N ALA A 101 -22.63 28.66 -0.25
CA ALA A 101 -24.04 28.30 -0.12
C ALA A 101 -24.63 28.72 1.23
N GLU A 102 -23.91 28.51 2.34
CA GLU A 102 -24.35 28.95 3.67
C GLU A 102 -24.47 30.48 3.73
N LYS A 103 -23.50 31.23 3.20
CA LYS A 103 -23.57 32.70 3.13
C LYS A 103 -24.78 33.18 2.31
N LYS A 104 -24.98 32.66 1.10
CA LYS A 104 -26.13 33.00 0.23
C LYS A 104 -27.46 32.78 0.97
N PHE A 105 -27.59 31.64 1.65
CA PHE A 105 -28.80 31.31 2.41
C PHE A 105 -29.03 32.24 3.62
N GLU A 106 -27.97 32.63 4.33
CA GLU A 106 -28.03 33.64 5.40
C GLU A 106 -28.39 35.04 4.89
N GLU A 107 -27.98 35.38 3.67
CA GLU A 107 -28.35 36.63 2.98
C GLU A 107 -29.76 36.59 2.36
N GLY A 108 -30.46 35.45 2.43
CA GLY A 108 -31.84 35.30 1.93
C GLY A 108 -31.96 35.03 0.43
N ASP A 109 -30.89 34.58 -0.24
CA ASP A 109 -30.89 34.23 -1.66
C ASP A 109 -31.73 32.96 -1.92
N GLU A 110 -32.91 33.13 -2.54
CA GLU A 110 -33.82 32.04 -2.90
C GLU A 110 -33.21 31.02 -3.87
N ALA A 111 -32.08 31.33 -4.54
CA ALA A 111 -31.37 30.37 -5.38
C ALA A 111 -30.76 29.21 -4.58
N VAL A 112 -30.48 29.38 -3.27
CA VAL A 112 -29.89 28.32 -2.43
C VAL A 112 -30.91 27.73 -1.47
N SER A 113 -31.02 26.40 -1.49
CA SER A 113 -31.86 25.65 -0.56
C SER A 113 -31.05 24.98 0.56
N GLN A 114 -31.70 24.76 1.70
CA GLN A 114 -31.19 23.86 2.75
C GLN A 114 -30.90 22.44 2.23
N SER A 115 -31.56 21.98 1.15
CA SER A 115 -31.25 20.71 0.50
C SER A 115 -29.88 20.74 -0.17
N ALA A 116 -29.53 21.82 -0.87
CA ALA A 116 -28.21 22.00 -1.49
C ALA A 116 -27.09 22.02 -0.42
N ILE A 117 -27.26 22.84 0.63
CA ILE A 117 -26.34 22.88 1.78
C ILE A 117 -26.17 21.48 2.42
N THR A 118 -27.26 20.73 2.57
CA THR A 118 -27.23 19.36 3.12
C THR A 118 -26.48 18.38 2.21
N ARG A 119 -26.63 18.48 0.87
CA ARG A 119 -25.85 17.67 -0.09
C ARG A 119 -24.35 17.99 0.01
N LEU A 120 -23.97 19.26 0.04
CA LEU A 120 -22.58 19.68 0.19
C LEU A 120 -21.95 19.16 1.51
N LYS A 121 -22.69 19.23 2.62
CA LYS A 121 -22.28 18.64 3.92
C LYS A 121 -22.11 17.10 3.84
N LEU A 122 -23.01 16.40 3.14
CA LEU A 122 -22.91 14.96 2.94
C LEU A 122 -21.68 14.57 2.09
N GLY A 123 -21.41 15.31 1.00
CA GLY A 123 -20.24 15.12 0.15
C GLY A 123 -18.92 15.38 0.88
N LEU A 124 -18.87 16.45 1.68
CA LEU A 124 -17.73 16.74 2.55
C LEU A 124 -17.49 15.62 3.56
N ASN A 125 -18.53 15.09 4.21
CA ASN A 125 -18.41 14.01 5.19
C ASN A 125 -17.98 12.68 4.55
N GLY A 126 -18.47 12.34 3.36
CA GLY A 126 -17.97 11.20 2.59
C GLY A 126 -16.49 11.34 2.25
N THR A 127 -16.08 12.53 1.82
CA THR A 127 -14.67 12.85 1.51
C THR A 127 -13.78 12.77 2.77
N LEU A 128 -14.26 13.24 3.92
CA LEU A 128 -13.56 13.13 5.21
C LEU A 128 -13.34 11.67 5.63
N ASN A 129 -14.35 10.80 5.44
CA ASN A 129 -14.23 9.37 5.70
C ASN A 129 -13.19 8.70 4.79
N ASP A 130 -13.11 9.09 3.52
CA ASP A 130 -12.07 8.63 2.60
C ASP A 130 -10.66 9.05 3.02
N LEU A 131 -10.47 10.28 3.48
CA LEU A 131 -9.19 10.74 4.03
C LEU A 131 -8.72 9.85 5.20
N VAL A 132 -9.61 9.59 6.17
CA VAL A 132 -9.30 8.74 7.34
C VAL A 132 -8.97 7.31 6.92
N ARG A 133 -9.71 6.75 5.95
CA ARG A 133 -9.44 5.43 5.38
C ARG A 133 -8.05 5.36 4.76
N PHE A 134 -7.72 6.28 3.84
CA PHE A 134 -6.44 6.24 3.14
C PHE A 134 -5.25 6.52 4.06
N GLN A 135 -5.39 7.39 5.06
CA GLN A 135 -4.37 7.58 6.10
C GLN A 135 -4.13 6.29 6.92
N SER A 136 -5.20 5.57 7.28
CA SER A 136 -5.11 4.32 8.03
C SER A 136 -4.45 3.20 7.22
N ASP A 137 -4.85 3.06 5.95
CA ASP A 137 -4.25 2.07 5.03
C ASP A 137 -2.75 2.32 4.82
N ILE A 138 -2.32 3.58 4.67
CA ILE A 138 -0.90 3.97 4.59
C ILE A 138 -0.16 3.58 5.88
N ALA A 139 -0.69 3.92 7.06
CA ALA A 139 -0.04 3.61 8.33
C ALA A 139 0.10 2.09 8.57
N LEU A 140 -0.91 1.30 8.19
CA LEU A 140 -0.85 -0.17 8.28
C LEU A 140 0.13 -0.77 7.27
N ALA A 141 0.22 -0.23 6.06
CA ALA A 141 1.20 -0.65 5.06
C ALA A 141 2.64 -0.29 5.48
N GLN A 142 2.84 0.89 6.08
CA GLN A 142 4.11 1.29 6.69
C GLN A 142 4.55 0.32 7.80
N LEU A 143 3.68 0.00 8.75
CA LEU A 143 3.97 -0.94 9.85
C LEU A 143 4.33 -2.35 9.33
N ARG A 144 3.66 -2.82 8.28
CA ARG A 144 4.02 -4.08 7.60
C ARG A 144 5.39 -3.99 6.93
N LEU A 145 5.75 -2.86 6.31
CA LEU A 145 7.09 -2.67 5.78
C LEU A 145 8.17 -2.63 6.88
N GLU A 146 7.91 -2.10 8.08
CA GLU A 146 8.84 -2.29 9.22
C GLU A 146 9.07 -3.78 9.49
N GLN A 147 7.99 -4.54 9.61
CA GLN A 147 8.01 -5.97 9.88
C GLN A 147 8.75 -6.78 8.80
N TYR A 148 8.66 -6.41 7.52
CA TYR A 148 9.33 -7.10 6.41
C TYR A 148 10.78 -6.62 6.18
N LEU A 149 11.05 -5.32 6.31
CA LEU A 149 12.37 -4.73 6.05
C LEU A 149 13.31 -4.80 7.27
N GLY A 150 12.78 -4.97 8.48
CA GLY A 150 13.56 -5.10 9.72
C GLY A 150 14.12 -3.76 10.21
N VAL A 151 13.30 -2.71 10.09
CA VAL A 151 13.64 -1.31 10.37
C VAL A 151 12.55 -0.67 11.23
N GLN A 152 12.81 0.51 11.76
CA GLN A 152 11.81 1.39 12.37
C GLN A 152 11.70 2.67 11.54
N TRP A 153 10.49 3.23 11.45
CA TRP A 153 10.24 4.54 10.87
C TRP A 153 10.59 5.67 11.86
N ALA A 154 11.06 6.80 11.33
CA ALA A 154 11.15 8.03 12.11
C ALA A 154 9.74 8.59 12.41
N LYS A 155 9.59 9.38 13.49
CA LYS A 155 8.32 10.01 13.91
C LYS A 155 7.67 10.90 12.83
N ARG A 156 8.44 11.34 11.83
CA ARG A 156 7.96 11.91 10.57
C ARG A 156 8.70 11.18 9.44
N VAL A 157 7.96 10.55 8.54
CA VAL A 157 8.50 9.90 7.33
C VAL A 157 8.03 10.68 6.12
N ASP A 158 8.95 10.95 5.18
CA ASP A 158 8.56 11.38 3.84
C ASP A 158 8.12 10.19 2.99
N LEU A 159 6.87 10.24 2.51
CA LEU A 159 6.27 9.25 1.62
C LEU A 159 6.08 9.78 0.19
N SER A 160 6.75 10.89 -0.15
CA SER A 160 6.75 11.53 -1.48
C SER A 160 7.01 10.52 -2.61
N GLY A 161 8.07 9.72 -2.48
CA GLY A 161 8.37 8.54 -3.29
C GLY A 161 8.38 8.78 -4.81
N PRO A 162 8.26 7.72 -5.62
CA PRO A 162 7.92 7.85 -7.03
C PRO A 162 6.41 8.12 -7.22
N PRO A 163 5.99 8.76 -8.33
CA PRO A 163 4.58 8.83 -8.73
C PRO A 163 4.03 7.42 -9.00
N PHE A 164 2.81 7.12 -8.58
CA PHE A 164 2.28 5.76 -8.72
C PHE A 164 1.94 5.43 -10.19
N ARG A 165 2.45 4.29 -10.67
CA ARG A 165 2.35 3.89 -12.08
C ARG A 165 2.11 2.38 -12.22
N PRO A 166 1.50 1.93 -13.34
CA PRO A 166 1.45 0.52 -13.69
C PRO A 166 2.86 -0.03 -13.89
N VAL A 167 3.11 -1.25 -13.40
CA VAL A 167 4.32 -2.04 -13.71
C VAL A 167 4.37 -2.33 -15.21
N ASP A 168 5.56 -2.30 -15.82
CA ASP A 168 5.69 -2.73 -17.22
C ASP A 168 5.56 -4.26 -17.32
N PHE A 169 4.48 -4.68 -17.97
CA PHE A 169 4.19 -6.06 -18.29
C PHE A 169 3.35 -6.07 -19.57
N PRO A 170 3.96 -6.21 -20.77
CA PRO A 170 3.23 -6.10 -22.04
C PRO A 170 2.48 -7.38 -22.44
N PHE A 171 2.85 -8.52 -21.86
CA PHE A 171 2.45 -9.86 -22.32
C PHE A 171 0.95 -10.16 -22.11
N LYS A 172 0.28 -10.64 -23.15
CA LYS A 172 -1.12 -11.08 -23.15
C LYS A 172 -1.25 -12.61 -23.07
N THR A 173 -0.28 -13.34 -23.62
CA THR A 173 -0.23 -14.82 -23.54
C THR A 173 1.03 -15.34 -22.86
N ILE A 174 0.93 -16.55 -22.30
CA ILE A 174 2.06 -17.29 -21.71
C ILE A 174 3.17 -17.49 -22.75
N ARG A 175 2.81 -17.68 -24.03
CA ARG A 175 3.78 -17.89 -25.10
C ARG A 175 4.64 -16.65 -25.32
N GLU A 176 4.05 -15.45 -25.35
CA GLU A 176 4.80 -14.20 -25.45
C GLU A 176 5.79 -14.04 -24.29
N TYR A 177 5.34 -14.25 -23.05
CA TYR A 177 6.18 -14.13 -21.86
C TYR A 177 7.32 -15.17 -21.81
N LEU A 178 7.07 -16.43 -22.16
CA LEU A 178 8.11 -17.46 -22.15
C LEU A 178 9.10 -17.27 -23.31
N ASN A 179 8.67 -16.68 -24.44
CA ASN A 179 9.54 -16.39 -25.58
C ASN A 179 10.59 -15.29 -25.30
N THR A 180 10.40 -14.43 -24.29
CA THR A 180 11.41 -13.42 -23.91
C THR A 180 12.46 -13.92 -22.92
N ARG A 181 12.45 -15.21 -22.55
CA ARG A 181 13.47 -15.77 -21.66
C ARG A 181 14.79 -16.02 -22.38
N PRO A 182 15.95 -15.69 -21.77
CA PRO A 182 17.22 -16.23 -22.22
C PRO A 182 17.14 -17.75 -22.36
N PHE A 183 17.70 -18.28 -23.46
CA PHE A 183 17.71 -19.71 -23.78
C PHE A 183 16.34 -20.38 -24.00
N ALA A 184 15.26 -19.60 -24.18
CA ALA A 184 13.97 -20.13 -24.66
C ALA A 184 14.14 -20.76 -26.05
N LYS A 185 14.20 -22.10 -26.13
CA LYS A 185 14.04 -22.81 -27.41
C LYS A 185 12.63 -22.51 -27.93
N PRO A 186 12.45 -21.87 -29.10
CA PRO A 186 11.12 -21.48 -29.59
C PRO A 186 10.28 -22.72 -29.83
N ARG A 187 9.29 -22.94 -28.96
CA ARG A 187 8.44 -24.13 -28.99
C ARG A 187 7.44 -23.98 -30.14
N LYS A 188 7.74 -24.65 -31.26
CA LYS A 188 6.95 -24.64 -32.50
C LYS A 188 5.46 -24.86 -32.20
N GLU A 189 4.61 -24.25 -33.01
CA GLU A 189 3.18 -24.55 -32.97
C GLU A 189 2.91 -26.02 -33.29
N GLY A 190 1.88 -26.59 -32.67
CA GLY A 190 1.54 -28.02 -32.79
C GLY A 190 2.17 -28.95 -31.73
N THR A 191 3.11 -28.50 -30.88
CA THR A 191 3.57 -29.37 -29.78
C THR A 191 2.46 -29.59 -28.76
N ALA A 192 2.02 -30.84 -28.59
CA ALA A 192 1.11 -31.21 -27.51
C ALA A 192 1.71 -30.91 -26.12
N GLY A 193 0.84 -30.72 -25.12
CA GLY A 193 1.20 -30.37 -23.75
C GLY A 193 0.94 -28.90 -23.41
N PRO A 194 0.25 -28.59 -22.30
CA PRO A 194 -0.24 -27.25 -22.01
C PRO A 194 0.90 -26.33 -21.53
N VAL A 195 1.38 -25.45 -22.40
CA VAL A 195 2.51 -24.52 -22.17
C VAL A 195 2.37 -23.71 -20.87
N GLY A 196 3.31 -23.86 -19.93
CA GLY A 196 3.48 -22.98 -18.75
C GLY A 196 2.96 -23.48 -17.38
N GLY A 197 2.25 -24.62 -17.31
CA GLY A 197 1.59 -25.06 -16.06
C GLY A 197 0.19 -24.46 -15.84
N TYR A 198 -0.59 -24.95 -14.87
CA TYR A 198 -1.96 -24.47 -14.64
C TYR A 198 -1.97 -23.08 -13.99
N ASP A 199 -1.22 -22.92 -12.91
CA ASP A 199 -1.26 -21.76 -12.02
C ASP A 199 -0.73 -20.48 -12.68
N LEU A 200 0.29 -20.63 -13.54
CA LEU A 200 0.81 -19.54 -14.36
C LEU A 200 -0.21 -19.05 -15.40
N ARG A 201 -1.07 -19.94 -15.90
CA ARG A 201 -2.21 -19.59 -16.77
C ARG A 201 -3.30 -18.86 -15.99
N ALA A 202 -3.66 -19.37 -14.82
CA ALA A 202 -4.66 -18.75 -13.96
C ALA A 202 -4.26 -17.34 -13.53
N THR A 203 -3.01 -17.14 -13.09
CA THR A 203 -2.49 -15.82 -12.74
C THR A 203 -2.42 -14.87 -13.95
N LEU A 204 -2.07 -15.34 -15.16
CA LEU A 204 -2.11 -14.49 -16.36
C LEU A 204 -3.53 -14.05 -16.76
N ILE A 205 -4.54 -14.91 -16.55
CA ILE A 205 -5.95 -14.54 -16.76
C ILE A 205 -6.34 -13.39 -15.82
N GLU A 206 -5.93 -13.44 -14.55
CA GLU A 206 -6.14 -12.35 -13.60
C GLU A 206 -5.36 -11.07 -13.96
N VAL A 207 -4.12 -11.18 -14.48
CA VAL A 207 -3.37 -10.03 -15.02
C VAL A 207 -4.09 -9.39 -16.20
N ASN A 208 -4.59 -10.18 -17.15
CA ASN A 208 -5.36 -9.68 -18.30
C ASN A 208 -6.66 -8.98 -17.85
N LYS A 209 -7.41 -9.61 -16.94
CA LYS A 209 -8.64 -9.07 -16.31
C LYS A 209 -8.38 -7.76 -15.57
N ALA A 210 -7.27 -7.64 -14.84
CA ALA A 210 -6.88 -6.41 -14.17
C ALA A 210 -6.42 -5.32 -15.17
N ARG A 211 -5.68 -5.71 -16.23
CA ARG A 211 -5.26 -4.81 -17.31
C ARG A 211 -6.44 -4.14 -18.00
N GLU A 212 -7.46 -4.89 -18.40
CA GLU A 212 -8.64 -4.31 -19.06
C GLU A 212 -9.42 -3.37 -18.14
N LYS A 213 -9.58 -3.73 -16.85
CA LYS A 213 -10.16 -2.82 -15.84
C LYS A 213 -9.36 -1.51 -15.71
N MET A 214 -8.03 -1.59 -15.68
CA MET A 214 -7.14 -0.42 -15.61
C MET A 214 -7.21 0.45 -16.88
N ILE A 215 -7.31 -0.15 -18.07
CA ILE A 215 -7.47 0.56 -19.33
C ILE A 215 -8.81 1.32 -19.36
N LEU A 216 -9.90 0.70 -18.89
CA LEU A 216 -11.20 1.37 -18.75
C LEU A 216 -11.15 2.49 -17.71
N GLY A 217 -10.60 2.24 -16.51
CA GLY A 217 -10.43 3.25 -15.46
C GLY A 217 -9.63 4.46 -15.93
N ARG A 218 -8.57 4.26 -16.75
CA ARG A 218 -7.78 5.35 -17.34
C ARG A 218 -8.61 6.24 -18.28
N LYS A 219 -9.51 5.66 -19.08
CA LYS A 219 -10.42 6.41 -19.95
C LYS A 219 -11.40 7.23 -19.11
N SER A 220 -12.05 6.61 -18.13
CA SER A 220 -12.99 7.28 -17.22
C SER A 220 -12.32 8.44 -16.49
N ARG A 221 -11.12 8.23 -15.91
CA ARG A 221 -10.33 9.30 -15.26
C ARG A 221 -10.15 10.54 -16.15
N LYS A 222 -9.85 10.37 -17.44
CA LYS A 222 -9.68 11.51 -18.36
C LYS A 222 -10.99 12.27 -18.55
N MET A 223 -12.09 11.55 -18.78
CA MET A 223 -13.41 12.17 -19.01
C MET A 223 -13.91 12.90 -17.76
N THR A 224 -13.84 12.26 -16.59
CA THR A 224 -14.33 12.84 -15.34
C THR A 224 -13.46 14.00 -14.83
N ARG A 225 -12.15 14.03 -15.10
CA ARG A 225 -11.34 15.24 -14.79
C ARG A 225 -11.72 16.42 -15.70
N ALA A 226 -12.15 16.18 -16.94
CA ALA A 226 -12.66 17.25 -17.80
C ALA A 226 -14.00 17.80 -17.28
N LEU A 227 -14.92 16.92 -16.86
CA LEU A 227 -16.19 17.31 -16.22
C LEU A 227 -15.95 18.13 -14.95
N LEU A 228 -15.08 17.68 -14.03
CA LEU A 228 -14.77 18.43 -12.81
C LEU A 228 -14.26 19.85 -13.13
N VAL A 229 -13.33 19.99 -14.08
CA VAL A 229 -12.76 21.29 -14.43
C VAL A 229 -13.80 22.22 -15.05
N ALA A 230 -14.78 21.69 -15.79
CA ALA A 230 -15.92 22.46 -16.29
C ALA A 230 -16.82 22.93 -15.13
N GLU A 231 -17.34 22.01 -14.30
CA GLU A 231 -18.35 22.40 -13.29
C GLU A 231 -17.76 23.21 -12.12
N VAL A 232 -16.50 22.99 -11.75
CA VAL A 232 -15.79 23.87 -10.81
C VAL A 232 -15.64 25.28 -11.38
N ALA A 233 -15.36 25.44 -12.68
CA ALA A 233 -15.26 26.74 -13.31
C ALA A 233 -16.64 27.41 -13.47
N ASN A 234 -17.67 26.66 -13.88
CA ASN A 234 -19.04 27.14 -13.98
C ASN A 234 -19.56 27.65 -12.63
N TYR A 235 -19.30 26.91 -11.55
CA TYR A 235 -19.65 27.32 -10.20
C TYR A 235 -18.83 28.53 -9.72
N ASP A 236 -17.51 28.56 -9.95
CA ASP A 236 -16.64 29.67 -9.57
C ASP A 236 -16.95 30.98 -10.33
N PHE A 237 -17.53 30.90 -11.53
CA PHE A 237 -18.06 32.05 -12.28
C PHE A 237 -19.52 32.38 -11.95
N GLY A 238 -20.19 31.62 -11.07
CA GLY A 238 -21.58 31.85 -10.66
C GLY A 238 -22.63 31.52 -11.73
N ILE A 239 -22.29 30.65 -12.70
CA ILE A 239 -23.19 30.23 -13.79
C ILE A 239 -23.65 28.77 -13.70
N GLY A 240 -23.02 27.95 -12.86
CA GLY A 240 -23.45 26.59 -12.52
C GLY A 240 -23.98 26.49 -11.08
N ASP A 241 -24.87 25.53 -10.81
CA ASP A 241 -25.50 25.37 -9.50
C ASP A 241 -24.78 24.37 -8.56
N GLU A 242 -25.18 24.39 -7.29
CA GLU A 242 -24.62 23.51 -6.24
C GLU A 242 -24.86 22.00 -6.49
N GLY A 243 -25.83 21.63 -7.32
CA GLY A 243 -26.17 20.25 -7.70
C GLY A 243 -25.19 19.67 -8.71
N ASP A 244 -25.01 20.32 -9.86
CA ASP A 244 -24.06 19.90 -10.90
C ASP A 244 -22.62 19.84 -10.36
N LEU A 245 -22.22 20.82 -9.52
CA LEU A 245 -20.94 20.77 -8.81
C LEU A 245 -20.84 19.55 -7.88
N PHE A 246 -21.88 19.29 -7.08
CA PHE A 246 -21.90 18.16 -6.16
C PHE A 246 -21.77 16.82 -6.91
N GLU A 247 -22.50 16.63 -8.00
CA GLU A 247 -22.40 15.43 -8.82
C GLU A 247 -21.01 15.29 -9.45
N ALA A 248 -20.46 16.36 -10.05
CA ALA A 248 -19.11 16.35 -10.61
C ALA A 248 -18.05 15.95 -9.57
N LEU A 249 -18.12 16.48 -8.34
CA LEU A 249 -17.19 16.15 -7.24
C LEU A 249 -17.33 14.69 -6.76
N ILE A 250 -18.55 14.18 -6.61
CA ILE A 250 -18.78 12.79 -6.20
C ILE A 250 -18.34 11.79 -7.29
N ILE A 251 -18.69 12.05 -8.55
CA ILE A 251 -18.28 11.21 -9.69
C ILE A 251 -16.76 11.25 -9.84
N TYR A 252 -16.13 12.43 -9.72
CA TYR A 252 -14.68 12.58 -9.74
C TYR A 252 -14.00 11.75 -8.66
N THR A 253 -14.40 11.91 -7.39
CA THR A 253 -13.85 11.14 -6.26
C THR A 253 -13.94 9.64 -6.54
N ARG A 254 -15.12 9.14 -6.91
CA ARG A 254 -15.37 7.72 -7.16
C ARG A 254 -14.53 7.17 -8.32
N VAL A 255 -14.45 7.89 -9.44
CA VAL A 255 -13.72 7.46 -10.64
C VAL A 255 -12.21 7.51 -10.43
N LEU A 256 -11.70 8.54 -9.77
CA LEU A 256 -10.27 8.72 -9.54
C LEU A 256 -9.75 7.75 -8.47
N VAL A 257 -10.47 7.57 -7.37
CA VAL A 257 -10.16 6.54 -6.36
C VAL A 257 -10.19 5.15 -7.01
N GLY A 258 -11.24 4.85 -7.78
CA GLY A 258 -11.37 3.58 -8.51
C GLY A 258 -10.26 3.35 -9.55
N TYR A 259 -9.78 4.39 -10.25
CA TYR A 259 -8.66 4.27 -11.17
C TYR A 259 -7.39 3.78 -10.46
N TYR A 260 -7.00 4.43 -9.36
CA TYR A 260 -5.78 4.04 -8.64
C TYR A 260 -5.90 2.64 -8.00
N GLU A 261 -7.11 2.23 -7.61
CA GLU A 261 -7.38 0.83 -7.21
C GLU A 261 -7.13 -0.16 -8.35
N THR A 262 -7.56 0.16 -9.59
CA THR A 262 -7.30 -0.71 -10.75
C THR A 262 -5.83 -0.76 -11.16
N VAL A 263 -5.03 0.29 -10.89
CA VAL A 263 -3.57 0.25 -11.08
C VAL A 263 -2.92 -0.65 -10.02
N TYR A 264 -3.35 -0.53 -8.76
CA TYR A 264 -2.88 -1.38 -7.67
C TYR A 264 -3.17 -2.87 -7.89
N GLU A 265 -4.40 -3.24 -8.25
CA GLU A 265 -4.72 -4.65 -8.53
C GLU A 265 -4.04 -5.18 -9.79
N PHE A 266 -3.77 -4.34 -10.79
CA PHE A 266 -2.95 -4.73 -11.95
C PHE A 266 -1.49 -5.02 -11.54
N ASN A 267 -0.85 -4.13 -10.79
CA ASN A 267 0.51 -4.36 -10.28
C ASN A 267 0.55 -5.62 -9.43
N LEU A 268 -0.39 -5.78 -8.48
CA LEU A 268 -0.44 -6.94 -7.60
C LEU A 268 -0.75 -8.24 -8.36
N ALA A 269 -1.53 -8.20 -9.44
CA ALA A 269 -1.70 -9.35 -10.34
C ALA A 269 -0.39 -9.73 -11.04
N VAL A 270 0.38 -8.75 -11.55
CA VAL A 270 1.69 -8.98 -12.17
C VAL A 270 2.68 -9.55 -11.14
N HIS A 271 2.70 -9.01 -9.92
CA HIS A 271 3.57 -9.53 -8.84
C HIS A 271 3.22 -10.96 -8.45
N ARG A 272 1.92 -11.31 -8.39
CA ARG A 272 1.44 -12.69 -8.17
C ARG A 272 1.89 -13.62 -9.31
N PHE A 273 1.74 -13.21 -10.57
CA PHE A 273 2.22 -13.96 -11.74
C PHE A 273 3.75 -14.21 -11.70
N MET A 274 4.54 -13.18 -11.37
CA MET A 274 6.00 -13.32 -11.25
C MET A 274 6.41 -14.24 -10.09
N LYS A 275 5.68 -14.20 -8.97
CA LYS A 275 5.89 -15.14 -7.86
C LYS A 275 5.66 -16.58 -8.34
N THR A 276 4.51 -16.86 -8.95
CA THR A 276 4.14 -18.19 -9.47
C THR A 276 5.11 -18.72 -10.52
N ASP A 277 5.71 -17.88 -11.35
CA ASP A 277 6.79 -18.33 -12.25
C ASP A 277 8.10 -18.64 -11.51
N SER A 278 8.48 -17.82 -10.52
CA SER A 278 9.70 -18.02 -9.74
C SER A 278 9.69 -19.28 -8.86
N GLU A 279 8.52 -19.88 -8.66
CA GLU A 279 8.31 -21.12 -7.90
C GLU A 279 8.26 -22.38 -8.81
N ARG A 280 8.62 -22.27 -10.11
CA ARG A 280 8.51 -23.35 -11.11
C ARG A 280 9.73 -23.50 -12.05
#